data_AF-A0A959P1Z6-F1
#
_entry.id   AF-A0A959P1Z6-F1
#
_cell.length_a   1.000
_cell.length_b   1.000
_cell.length_c   1.000
_cell.angle_alpha   90.00
_cell.angle_beta   90.00
_cell.angle_gamma   90.00
#
_symmetry.space_group_name_H-M   'P 1'
#
loop_
_entity.id
_entity.type
_entity.pdbx_description
1 polymer ?
#
loop_
_entity_poly.entity_id
_entity_poly.type
_entity_poly.pdbx_seq_one_letter_code
_entity_poly.pdbx_strand_id
1 'polypeptide(L)'
;SGSEVPSTGINALDLIGDKVTPEDFAKAREMLQTNYGIEFLNEKFEMLFELILEDGWTKERFHETLKWFLKNHKYPNWTIADWFSFSVKLYPYSWYLKQPDKSQLEAYVVKLPKTSATVILWKNIDGYELPLKKVKR
;
A
#
# COMPACT_ATOMS: atom_id res chain seq x y z
N SER A 1 -18.15 -18.90 11.07
CA SER A 1 -17.27 -17.74 10.84
C SER A 1 -17.08 -17.57 9.33
N GLY A 2 -17.84 -16.66 8.72
CA GLY A 2 -17.73 -16.38 7.29
C GLY A 2 -16.43 -15.66 7.01
N SER A 3 -15.52 -16.29 6.26
CA SER A 3 -14.35 -15.59 5.73
C SER A 3 -14.83 -14.66 4.61
N GLU A 4 -15.03 -13.38 4.93
CA GLU A 4 -15.39 -12.40 3.91
C GLU A 4 -14.18 -12.13 3.02
N VAL A 5 -14.26 -12.64 1.79
CA VAL A 5 -13.39 -12.17 0.71
C VAL A 5 -13.66 -10.67 0.55
N PRO A 6 -12.62 -9.82 0.45
CA PRO A 6 -12.82 -8.38 0.32
C PRO A 6 -13.80 -8.07 -0.83
N SER A 7 -14.89 -7.37 -0.52
CA SER A 7 -15.85 -6.90 -1.53
C SER A 7 -15.28 -5.74 -2.36
N THR A 8 -14.27 -5.06 -1.82
CA THR A 8 -13.50 -3.98 -2.43
C THR A 8 -12.04 -4.38 -2.64
N GLY A 9 -11.34 -3.71 -3.55
CA GLY A 9 -9.91 -3.95 -3.74
C GLY A 9 -9.10 -3.65 -2.47
N ILE A 10 -8.09 -4.47 -2.20
CA ILE A 10 -7.14 -4.30 -1.09
C ILE A 10 -5.80 -3.81 -1.62
N ASN A 11 -5.03 -3.08 -0.81
CA ASN A 11 -3.68 -2.73 -1.21
C ASN A 11 -2.78 -3.96 -1.04
N ALA A 12 -2.11 -4.37 -2.11
CA ALA A 12 -1.24 -5.54 -2.15
C ALA A 12 -0.11 -5.43 -1.14
N LEU A 13 0.40 -4.22 -0.91
CA LEU A 13 1.54 -4.00 -0.04
C LEU A 13 1.20 -4.26 1.44
N ASP A 14 -0.06 -4.12 1.85
CA ASP A 14 -0.52 -4.44 3.21
C ASP A 14 -0.37 -5.92 3.58
N LEU A 15 -0.15 -6.77 2.58
CA LEU A 15 -0.10 -8.22 2.70
C LEU A 15 1.34 -8.74 2.81
N ILE A 16 2.32 -7.83 2.80
CA ILE A 16 3.73 -8.15 2.59
C ILE A 16 4.54 -7.51 3.71
N GLY A 17 5.32 -8.36 4.39
CA GLY A 17 6.29 -7.96 5.42
C GLY A 17 5.69 -7.53 6.75
N ASP A 18 6.52 -6.84 7.53
CA ASP A 18 6.26 -6.54 8.94
C ASP A 18 5.46 -5.24 9.11
N LYS A 19 4.90 -5.02 10.31
CA LYS A 19 4.24 -3.76 10.65
C LYS A 19 5.23 -2.62 10.79
N VAL A 20 4.81 -1.42 10.39
CA VAL A 20 5.58 -0.18 10.55
C VAL A 20 5.90 0.04 12.03
N THR A 21 7.11 0.50 12.33
CA THR A 21 7.55 0.84 13.69
C THR A 21 7.86 2.34 13.84
N PRO A 22 7.93 2.88 15.07
CA PRO A 22 8.30 4.27 15.29
C PRO A 22 9.66 4.67 14.69
N GLU A 23 10.61 3.74 14.61
CA GLU A 23 11.93 4.00 14.01
C GLU A 23 11.85 4.19 12.49
N ASP A 24 10.96 3.47 11.79
CA ASP A 24 10.74 3.67 10.35
C ASP A 24 10.20 5.09 10.12
N PHE A 25 9.33 5.55 11.01
CA PHE A 25 8.72 6.86 10.95
C PHE A 25 9.72 8.00 11.23
N ALA A 26 10.57 7.85 12.24
CA ALA A 26 11.64 8.82 12.54
C ALA A 26 12.56 9.02 11.33
N LYS A 27 12.95 7.93 10.66
CA LYS A 27 13.76 7.98 9.43
C LYS A 27 13.03 8.67 8.27
N ALA A 28 11.75 8.34 8.07
CA ALA A 28 10.95 8.96 7.01
C ALA A 28 10.82 10.48 7.20
N ARG A 29 10.61 10.91 8.45
CA ARG A 29 10.58 12.32 8.82
C ARG A 29 11.91 13.00 8.49
N GLU A 30 13.04 12.43 8.91
CA GLU A 30 14.38 12.96 8.63
C GLU A 30 14.63 13.09 7.12
N MET A 31 14.24 12.07 6.34
CA MET A 31 14.36 12.09 4.88
C MET A 31 13.52 13.21 4.24
N LEU A 32 12.29 13.42 4.72
CA LEU A 32 11.42 14.49 4.20
C LEU A 32 11.94 15.87 4.56
N GLN A 33 12.38 16.07 5.81
CA GLN A 33 12.96 17.34 6.24
C GLN A 33 14.22 17.68 5.44
N THR A 34 15.07 16.67 5.20
CA THR A 34 16.28 16.82 4.37
C THR A 34 15.92 17.12 2.92
N ASN A 35 14.95 16.42 2.33
CA ASN A 35 14.54 16.61 0.94
C ASN A 35 13.94 18.00 0.69
N TYR A 36 13.13 18.51 1.61
CA TYR A 36 12.48 19.81 1.46
C TYR A 36 13.28 20.98 2.05
N GLY A 37 14.34 20.70 2.82
CA GLY A 37 15.16 21.72 3.48
C GLY A 37 14.40 22.50 4.54
N ILE A 38 13.37 21.90 5.16
CA ILE A 38 12.56 22.53 6.19
C ILE A 38 12.29 21.60 7.36
N GLU A 39 12.06 22.19 8.53
CA GLU A 39 11.52 21.47 9.67
C GLU A 39 9.99 21.45 9.60
N PHE A 40 9.36 20.28 9.75
CA PHE A 40 7.92 20.18 9.88
C PHE A 40 7.51 20.11 11.35
N LEU A 41 6.28 20.56 11.61
CA LEU A 41 5.61 20.42 12.91
C LEU A 41 5.51 18.95 13.32
N ASN A 42 5.78 18.66 14.60
CA ASN A 42 5.72 17.31 15.17
C ASN A 42 4.31 16.71 14.99
N GLU A 43 3.29 17.51 15.27
CA GLU A 43 1.88 17.13 15.32
C GLU A 43 1.38 16.61 13.96
N LYS A 44 1.86 17.20 12.85
CA LYS A 44 1.51 16.76 11.49
C LYS A 44 2.00 15.33 11.23
N PHE A 45 3.20 15.03 11.72
CA PHE A 45 3.81 13.72 11.56
C PHE A 45 3.19 12.72 12.54
N GLU A 46 2.98 13.09 13.80
CA GLU A 46 2.28 12.23 14.78
C GLU A 46 0.90 11.78 14.25
N MET A 47 0.11 12.71 13.72
CA MET A 47 -1.19 12.39 13.11
C MET A 47 -1.07 11.46 11.90
N LEU A 48 -0.07 11.67 11.04
CA LEU A 48 0.19 10.77 9.92
C LEU A 48 0.54 9.35 10.42
N PHE A 49 1.37 9.25 11.46
CA PHE A 49 1.80 7.97 12.01
C PHE A 49 0.65 7.21 12.64
N GLU A 50 -0.18 7.88 13.45
CA GLU A 50 -1.38 7.28 14.06
C GLU A 50 -2.29 6.66 13.00
N LEU A 51 -2.60 7.40 11.93
CA LEU A 51 -3.44 6.90 10.84
C LEU A 51 -2.82 5.70 10.10
N ILE A 52 -1.50 5.71 9.89
CA ILE A 52 -0.77 4.59 9.26
C ILE A 52 -0.82 3.33 10.14
N LEU A 53 -0.71 3.49 11.46
CA LEU A 53 -0.82 2.39 12.42
C LEU A 53 -2.25 1.85 12.51
N GLU A 54 -3.25 2.74 12.54
CA GLU A 54 -4.68 2.38 12.56
C GLU A 54 -5.09 1.59 11.32
N ASP A 55 -4.65 2.03 10.14
CA ASP A 55 -4.84 1.30 8.88
C ASP A 55 -4.00 0.01 8.80
N GLY A 56 -3.11 -0.19 9.76
CA GLY A 56 -2.28 -1.39 9.88
C GLY A 56 -1.30 -1.56 8.71
N TRP A 57 -0.67 -0.48 8.26
CA TRP A 57 0.30 -0.53 7.17
C TRP A 57 1.48 -1.46 7.50
N THR A 58 2.05 -2.03 6.46
CA THR A 58 3.33 -2.74 6.51
C THR A 58 4.49 -1.80 6.20
N LYS A 59 5.71 -2.19 6.58
CA LYS A 59 6.96 -1.48 6.25
C LYS A 59 7.10 -1.33 4.73
N GLU A 60 6.74 -2.36 3.97
CA GLU A 60 6.78 -2.37 2.51
C GLU A 60 5.86 -1.31 1.93
N ARG A 61 4.59 -1.25 2.38
CA ARG A 61 3.67 -0.20 1.95
C ARG A 61 4.22 1.17 2.31
N PHE A 62 4.69 1.34 3.53
CA PHE A 62 5.22 2.60 4.02
C PHE A 62 6.42 3.09 3.20
N HIS A 63 7.43 2.24 2.97
CA HIS A 63 8.63 2.59 2.23
C HIS A 63 8.34 2.88 0.75
N GLU A 64 7.50 2.08 0.10
CA GLU A 64 7.16 2.31 -1.31
C GLU A 64 6.33 3.58 -1.48
N THR A 65 5.42 3.85 -0.52
CA THR A 65 4.70 5.12 -0.45
C THR A 65 5.65 6.28 -0.27
N LEU A 66 6.61 6.22 0.67
CA LEU A 66 7.59 7.28 0.90
C LEU A 66 8.43 7.56 -0.36
N LYS A 67 8.91 6.51 -1.04
CA LYS A 67 9.64 6.65 -2.31
C LYS A 67 8.80 7.32 -3.40
N TRP A 68 7.55 6.88 -3.55
CA TRP A 68 6.61 7.50 -4.49
C TRP A 68 6.36 8.96 -4.10
N PHE A 69 6.17 9.24 -2.81
CA PHE A 69 5.87 10.55 -2.27
C PHE A 69 6.98 11.56 -2.58
N LEU A 70 8.22 11.20 -2.27
CA LEU A 70 9.41 12.02 -2.56
C LEU A 70 9.58 12.30 -4.06
N LYS A 71 9.18 11.37 -4.94
CA LYS A 71 9.25 11.54 -6.40
C LYS A 71 8.15 12.45 -6.97
N ASN A 72 6.96 12.46 -6.35
CA ASN A 72 5.78 13.11 -6.92
C ASN A 72 5.41 14.42 -6.23
N HIS A 73 5.80 14.62 -4.97
CA HIS A 73 5.54 15.86 -4.22
C HIS A 73 6.79 16.72 -4.16
N LYS A 74 6.93 17.63 -5.13
CA LYS A 74 8.09 18.53 -5.24
C LYS A 74 8.18 19.57 -4.11
N TYR A 75 7.04 19.97 -3.55
CA TYR A 75 6.94 21.07 -2.59
C TYR A 75 6.42 20.58 -1.23
N PRO A 76 6.76 21.27 -0.12
CA PRO A 76 6.37 20.86 1.23
C PRO A 76 4.91 21.16 1.61
N ASN A 77 4.09 21.62 0.67
CA ASN A 77 2.68 22.00 0.88
C ASN A 77 1.70 20.83 0.77
N TRP A 78 2.17 19.61 0.98
CA TRP A 78 1.35 18.40 0.96
C TRP A 78 0.47 18.29 2.22
N THR A 79 -0.57 17.48 2.11
CA THR A 79 -1.52 17.11 3.15
C THR A 79 -1.32 15.64 3.54
N ILE A 80 -1.79 15.25 4.73
CA ILE A 80 -1.70 13.86 5.18
C ILE A 80 -2.38 12.90 4.18
N ALA A 81 -3.49 13.32 3.55
CA ALA A 81 -4.21 12.53 2.55
C ALA A 81 -3.35 12.15 1.32
N ASP A 82 -2.36 12.96 0.98
CA ASP A 82 -1.48 12.69 -0.17
C ASP A 82 -0.69 11.38 0.00
N TRP A 83 -0.37 10.98 1.23
CA TRP A 83 0.27 9.68 1.51
C TRP A 83 -0.62 8.49 1.15
N PHE A 84 -1.93 8.64 1.28
CA PHE A 84 -2.89 7.56 1.04
C PHE A 84 -3.30 7.46 -0.44
N SER A 85 -2.79 8.36 -1.29
CA SER A 85 -3.05 8.36 -2.74
C SER A 85 -2.30 7.26 -3.48
N PHE A 86 -1.18 6.78 -2.94
CA PHE A 86 -0.46 5.64 -3.52
C PHE A 86 -1.09 4.32 -3.08
N SER A 87 -1.52 3.53 -4.06
CA SER A 87 -2.04 2.18 -3.78
C SER A 87 -1.78 1.23 -4.94
N VAL A 88 -1.40 0.00 -4.61
CA VAL A 88 -1.26 -1.08 -5.59
C VAL A 88 -2.39 -2.07 -5.33
N LYS A 89 -3.52 -1.90 -6.01
CA LYS A 89 -4.76 -2.61 -5.66
C LYS A 89 -4.83 -4.02 -6.26
N LEU A 90 -5.19 -4.98 -5.42
CA LEU A 90 -5.59 -6.34 -5.76
C LEU A 90 -7.10 -6.48 -5.55
N TYR A 91 -7.79 -7.07 -6.51
CA TYR A 91 -9.25 -7.12 -6.56
C TYR A 91 -9.77 -8.56 -6.54
N PRO A 92 -11.00 -8.80 -6.03
CA PRO A 92 -11.61 -10.12 -5.99
C PRO A 92 -12.09 -10.61 -7.36
N TYR A 93 -12.49 -11.89 -7.42
CA TYR A 93 -12.99 -12.51 -8.66
C TYR A 93 -14.23 -11.81 -9.23
N SER A 94 -15.10 -11.30 -8.37
CA SER A 94 -16.29 -10.53 -8.76
C SER A 94 -15.94 -9.25 -9.54
N TRP A 95 -14.80 -8.62 -9.23
CA TRP A 95 -14.29 -7.49 -10.00
C TRP A 95 -13.69 -7.95 -11.33
N TYR A 96 -12.94 -9.06 -11.33
CA TYR A 96 -12.36 -9.67 -12.54
C TYR A 96 -13.43 -9.99 -13.58
N LEU A 97 -14.57 -10.55 -13.16
CA LEU A 97 -15.68 -10.89 -14.05
C LEU A 97 -16.27 -9.68 -14.79
N LYS A 98 -16.15 -8.49 -14.20
CA LYS A 98 -16.66 -7.22 -14.76
C LYS A 98 -15.68 -6.55 -15.71
N GLN A 99 -14.44 -7.04 -15.83
CA GLN A 99 -13.44 -6.42 -16.70
C GLN A 99 -13.69 -6.78 -18.17
N PRO A 100 -13.74 -5.78 -19.08
CA PRO A 100 -14.01 -6.01 -20.50
C PRO A 100 -12.84 -6.73 -21.20
N ASP A 101 -11.61 -6.44 -20.79
CA ASP A 101 -10.39 -7.07 -21.30
C ASP A 101 -9.60 -7.73 -20.16
N LYS A 102 -9.55 -9.07 -20.20
CA LYS A 102 -8.84 -9.90 -19.22
C LYS A 102 -7.38 -10.14 -19.60
N SER A 103 -6.96 -9.74 -20.80
CA SER A 103 -5.57 -9.88 -21.25
C SER A 103 -4.62 -9.00 -20.46
N GLN A 104 -5.10 -7.84 -19.98
CA GLN A 104 -4.36 -6.86 -19.18
C GLN A 104 -4.33 -7.15 -17.67
N LEU A 105 -4.70 -8.37 -17.27
CA LEU A 105 -4.85 -8.74 -15.85
C LEU A 105 -3.86 -9.83 -15.45
N GLU A 106 -3.20 -9.62 -14.31
CA GLU A 106 -2.40 -10.62 -13.63
C GLU A 106 -3.13 -11.14 -12.39
N ALA A 107 -2.94 -12.42 -12.08
CA ALA A 107 -3.53 -13.07 -10.93
C ALA A 107 -2.45 -13.48 -9.93
N TYR A 108 -2.74 -13.27 -8.65
CA TYR A 108 -1.82 -13.52 -7.55
C TYR A 108 -2.49 -14.40 -6.49
N VAL A 109 -1.71 -15.34 -5.96
CA VAL A 109 -2.10 -16.16 -4.82
C VAL A 109 -1.74 -15.40 -3.55
N VAL A 110 -2.75 -15.14 -2.72
CA VAL A 110 -2.65 -14.29 -1.52
C VAL A 110 -3.17 -15.04 -0.31
N LYS A 111 -2.39 -15.06 0.77
CA LYS A 111 -2.86 -15.49 2.08
C LYS A 111 -3.45 -14.28 2.80
N LEU A 112 -4.73 -14.35 3.18
CA LEU A 112 -5.39 -13.21 3.81
C LEU A 112 -4.91 -13.03 5.26
N PRO A 113 -4.68 -11.79 5.72
CA PRO A 113 -4.39 -11.51 7.13
C PRO A 113 -5.52 -12.05 8.00
N LYS A 114 -5.19 -12.58 9.18
CA LYS A 114 -6.16 -13.11 10.18
C LYS A 114 -6.91 -14.38 9.76
N THR A 115 -6.63 -14.95 8.59
CA THR A 115 -7.18 -16.26 8.19
C THR A 115 -6.07 -17.18 7.67
N SER A 116 -6.30 -18.49 7.72
CA SER A 116 -5.47 -19.46 7.00
C SER A 116 -5.86 -19.58 5.53
N ALA A 117 -6.89 -18.83 5.08
CA ALA A 117 -7.41 -18.92 3.73
C ALA A 117 -6.42 -18.32 2.72
N THR A 118 -6.29 -19.02 1.61
CA THR A 118 -5.58 -18.54 0.44
C THR A 118 -6.61 -18.23 -0.64
N VAL A 119 -6.52 -17.04 -1.21
CA VAL A 119 -7.42 -16.55 -2.27
C VAL A 119 -6.60 -16.15 -3.50
N ILE A 120 -7.26 -16.11 -4.65
CA ILE A 120 -6.71 -15.50 -5.85
C ILE A 120 -7.26 -14.09 -5.95
N LEU A 121 -6.39 -13.12 -6.20
CA LEU A 121 -6.76 -11.74 -6.47
C LEU A 121 -6.12 -11.26 -7.79
N TRP A 122 -6.73 -10.25 -8.40
CA TRP A 122 -6.37 -9.74 -9.71
C TRP A 122 -5.91 -8.29 -9.66
N LYS A 123 -4.97 -7.94 -10.53
CA LYS A 123 -4.46 -6.57 -10.69
C LYS A 123 -4.25 -6.27 -12.17
N ASN A 124 -4.40 -5.00 -12.55
CA ASN A 124 -4.03 -4.51 -13.88
C ASN A 124 -2.50 -4.55 -14.04
N ILE A 125 -2.03 -4.86 -15.24
CA ILE A 125 -0.61 -4.70 -15.59
C ILE A 125 -0.31 -3.20 -15.66
N ASP A 126 0.47 -2.71 -14.70
CA ASP A 126 0.85 -1.29 -14.54
C ASP A 126 2.37 -1.09 -14.42
N GLY A 127 3.15 -2.14 -14.70
CA GLY A 127 4.61 -2.15 -14.57
C GLY A 127 5.15 -2.33 -13.14
N TYR A 128 4.29 -2.36 -12.12
CA TYR A 128 4.70 -2.63 -10.74
C TYR A 128 4.62 -4.13 -10.42
N GLU A 129 5.78 -4.77 -10.25
CA GLU A 129 5.85 -6.18 -9.88
C GLU A 129 5.70 -6.38 -8.36
N LEU A 130 4.74 -7.23 -7.97
CA LEU A 130 4.51 -7.59 -6.58
C LEU A 130 5.37 -8.80 -6.20
N PRO A 131 6.00 -8.82 -5.00
CA PRO A 131 6.70 -9.99 -4.49
C PRO A 131 5.72 -11.03 -3.93
N LEU A 132 4.66 -11.31 -4.68
CA LEU A 132 3.62 -12.30 -4.39
C LEU A 132 3.67 -13.40 -5.46
N LYS A 133 3.17 -14.58 -5.12
CA LYS A 133 3.16 -15.72 -6.06
C LYS A 133 2.16 -15.44 -7.20
N LYS A 134 2.66 -15.17 -8.40
CA LYS A 134 1.84 -15.10 -9.64
C LYS A 134 1.26 -16.48 -9.97
N VAL A 135 0.01 -16.50 -10.42
CA VAL A 135 -0.61 -17.69 -11.03
C VAL A 135 -0.10 -17.80 -12.46
N LYS A 136 0.59 -18.90 -12.79
CA LYS A 136 1.01 -19.16 -14.17
C LYS A 136 -0.24 -19.47 -15.00
N ARG A 137 -0.39 -18.79 -16.13
CA ARG A 137 -1.40 -19.13 -17.14
C ARG A 137 -1.01 -20.41 -17.87
#